data_AF-A0A0T0M7V0-F1
#
_entry.id   AF-A0A0T0M7V0-F1
#
_cell.length_a   1.000
_cell.length_b   1.000
_cell.length_c   1.000
_cell.angle_alpha   90.00
_cell.angle_beta   90.00
_cell.angle_gamma   90.00
#
_symmetry.space_group_name_H-M   'P 1'
#
loop_
_entity.id
_entity.type
_entity.pdbx_description
1 polymer ?
#
loop_
_entity_poly.entity_id
_entity_poly.type
_entity_poly.pdbx_seq_one_letter_code
_entity_poly.pdbx_strand_id
1 'polypeptide(L)'
;MNNKNLNISKTQKNIFTENQEIVDLAKDNSPRLLNTCRSMFPTFFENLKQINPDLKKSELIFCIYLKLDFSTKEIAIYTFVTPKAIQNRKNRIRKKLNIASDVDIYKWFDEL
;
A
#
# COMPACT_ATOMS: atom_id res chain seq x y z
N MET A 1 -44.41 3.91 14.99
CA MET A 1 -44.08 3.62 13.58
C MET A 1 -42.67 4.09 13.30
N ASN A 2 -41.92 3.25 12.59
CA ASN A 2 -40.47 3.20 12.36
C ASN A 2 -39.69 4.52 12.23
N ASN A 3 -38.54 4.56 12.92
CA ASN A 3 -37.35 5.29 12.46
C ASN A 3 -36.12 4.37 12.59
N LYS A 4 -35.92 3.50 11.61
CA LYS A 4 -34.60 2.97 11.25
C LYS A 4 -34.17 3.76 10.02
N ASN A 5 -33.18 4.66 10.16
CA ASN A 5 -32.23 5.09 9.11
C ASN A 5 -31.50 6.38 9.55
N LEU A 6 -30.37 6.26 10.27
CA LEU A 6 -29.40 7.37 10.37
C LEU A 6 -27.92 6.95 10.57
N ASN A 7 -27.58 5.66 10.67
CA ASN A 7 -26.21 5.21 11.00
C ASN A 7 -25.40 4.61 9.84
N ILE A 8 -25.90 4.60 8.60
CA ILE A 8 -25.22 3.92 7.48
C ILE A 8 -24.32 4.90 6.67
N SER A 9 -24.58 6.22 6.71
CA SER A 9 -23.92 7.20 5.84
C SER A 9 -22.59 7.78 6.38
N LYS A 10 -22.36 7.77 7.69
CA LYS A 10 -21.13 8.33 8.29
C LYS A 10 -19.94 7.37 8.21
N THR A 11 -20.17 6.08 8.47
CA THR A 11 -19.13 5.04 8.46
C THR A 11 -18.60 4.75 7.05
N GLN A 12 -19.48 4.70 6.03
CA GLN A 12 -19.06 4.47 4.65
C GLN A 12 -18.34 5.68 4.04
N LYS A 13 -18.80 6.90 4.33
CA LYS A 13 -18.09 8.13 3.91
C LYS A 13 -16.69 8.20 4.51
N ASN A 14 -16.54 7.84 5.78
CA ASN A 14 -15.25 7.90 6.45
C ASN A 14 -14.23 6.95 5.82
N ILE A 15 -14.61 5.69 5.60
CA ILE A 15 -13.76 4.68 4.96
C ILE A 15 -13.39 5.08 3.52
N PHE A 16 -14.35 5.60 2.74
CA PHE A 16 -14.08 6.07 1.38
C PHE A 16 -13.13 7.27 1.36
N THR A 17 -13.28 8.20 2.31
CA THR A 17 -12.44 9.40 2.41
C THR A 17 -11.02 9.06 2.87
N GLU A 18 -10.87 8.16 3.83
CA GLU A 18 -9.57 7.67 4.31
C GLU A 18 -8.81 6.91 3.20
N ASN A 19 -9.52 6.11 2.41
CA ASN A 19 -8.93 5.43 1.25
C ASN A 19 -8.50 6.42 0.15
N GLN A 20 -9.20 7.54 0.00
CA GLN A 20 -8.82 8.58 -0.94
C GLN A 20 -7.57 9.35 -0.46
N GLU A 21 -7.48 9.65 0.84
CA GLU A 21 -6.31 10.35 1.40
C GLU A 21 -5.00 9.59 1.14
N ILE A 22 -4.95 8.29 1.41
CA ILE A 22 -3.74 7.49 1.19
C ILE A 22 -3.35 7.41 -0.29
N VAL A 23 -4.34 7.38 -1.19
CA VAL A 23 -4.12 7.36 -2.64
C VAL A 23 -3.51 8.68 -3.09
N ASP A 24 -4.03 9.80 -2.60
CA ASP A 24 -3.53 11.14 -2.93
C ASP A 24 -2.12 11.35 -2.37
N LEU A 25 -1.88 10.95 -1.11
CA LEU A 25 -0.54 10.97 -0.51
C LEU A 25 0.48 10.13 -1.29
N ALA A 26 0.05 9.00 -1.87
CA ALA A 26 0.90 8.14 -2.67
C ALA A 26 1.23 8.77 -4.03
N LYS A 27 0.23 9.35 -4.70
CA LYS A 27 0.39 10.08 -5.97
C LYS A 27 1.35 11.27 -5.84
N ASP A 28 1.27 11.97 -4.72
CA ASP A 28 2.13 13.12 -4.40
C ASP A 28 3.51 12.73 -3.88
N ASN A 29 3.80 11.42 -3.71
CA ASN A 29 5.02 10.92 -3.10
C ASN A 29 5.32 11.61 -1.74
N SER A 30 4.26 11.81 -0.96
CA SER A 30 4.30 12.59 0.26
C SER A 30 5.06 11.89 1.38
N PRO A 31 5.88 12.61 2.17
CA PRO A 31 6.56 12.02 3.34
C PRO A 31 5.58 11.55 4.43
N ARG A 32 4.32 12.00 4.39
CA ARG A 32 3.26 11.60 5.32
C ARG A 32 2.72 10.19 5.04
N LEU A 33 2.88 9.68 3.81
CA LEU A 33 2.31 8.41 3.35
C LEU A 33 2.54 7.27 4.33
N LEU A 34 3.78 7.06 4.77
CA LEU A 34 4.11 5.94 5.65
C LEU A 34 3.39 6.02 7.00
N ASN A 35 3.33 7.21 7.61
CA ASN A 35 2.74 7.34 8.93
C ASN A 35 1.22 7.18 8.86
N THR A 36 0.58 7.76 7.84
CA THR A 36 -0.86 7.58 7.60
C THR A 36 -1.20 6.11 7.36
N CYS A 37 -0.46 5.43 6.48
CA CYS A 37 -0.71 4.01 6.20
C CYS A 37 -0.43 3.11 7.41
N ARG A 38 0.54 3.43 8.29
CA ARG A 38 0.78 2.64 9.51
C ARG A 38 -0.43 2.64 10.44
N SER A 39 -1.12 3.77 10.55
CA SER A 39 -2.34 3.87 11.34
C SER A 39 -3.52 3.17 10.66
N MET A 40 -3.59 3.20 9.33
CA MET A 40 -4.71 2.66 8.56
C MET A 40 -4.62 1.15 8.29
N PHE A 41 -3.41 0.62 8.15
CA PHE A 41 -3.14 -0.79 7.84
C PHE A 41 -2.20 -1.44 8.86
N PRO A 42 -2.51 -1.43 10.17
CA PRO A 42 -1.59 -1.94 11.19
C PRO A 42 -1.24 -3.42 10.97
N THR A 43 -2.23 -4.26 10.65
CA THR A 43 -2.04 -5.70 10.37
C THR A 43 -1.09 -5.95 9.21
N PHE A 44 -1.19 -5.16 8.14
CA PHE A 44 -0.30 -5.24 6.99
C PHE A 44 1.17 -5.01 7.38
N PHE A 45 1.44 -4.00 8.20
CA PHE A 45 2.81 -3.72 8.67
C PHE A 45 3.32 -4.78 9.65
N GLU A 46 2.46 -5.32 10.52
CA GLU A 46 2.83 -6.43 11.40
C GLU A 46 3.18 -7.69 10.60
N ASN A 47 2.38 -8.01 9.57
CA ASN A 47 2.65 -9.15 8.68
C ASN A 47 3.98 -8.96 7.92
N LEU A 48 4.25 -7.77 7.37
CA LEU A 48 5.54 -7.47 6.75
C LEU A 48 6.71 -7.64 7.73
N LYS A 49 6.55 -7.17 8.97
CA LYS A 49 7.58 -7.24 10.02
C LYS A 49 7.84 -8.69 10.47
N GLN A 50 6.80 -9.53 10.52
CA GLN A 50 6.94 -10.96 10.82
C GLN A 50 7.73 -11.69 9.73
N ILE A 51 7.52 -11.32 8.46
CA ILE A 51 8.25 -11.92 7.33
C ILE A 51 9.70 -11.41 7.27
N ASN A 52 9.88 -10.09 7.37
CA ASN A 52 11.20 -9.47 7.28
C ASN A 52 11.28 -8.19 8.14
N PRO A 53 11.85 -8.27 9.36
CA PRO A 53 11.95 -7.11 10.25
C PRO A 53 12.95 -6.06 9.77
N ASP A 54 13.84 -6.39 8.82
CA ASP A 54 14.92 -5.53 8.35
C ASP A 54 14.53 -4.67 7.13
N LEU A 55 13.23 -4.62 6.79
CA LEU A 55 12.72 -3.76 5.73
C LEU A 55 12.98 -2.29 6.05
N LYS A 56 13.68 -1.62 5.16
CA LYS A 56 13.99 -0.20 5.29
C LYS A 56 12.72 0.64 5.08
N LYS A 57 12.72 1.86 5.60
CA LYS A 57 11.62 2.84 5.39
C LYS A 57 11.21 2.97 3.92
N SER A 58 12.18 3.09 3.01
CA SER A 58 11.94 3.20 1.57
C SER A 58 11.32 1.93 0.95
N GLU A 59 11.57 0.77 1.55
CA GLU A 59 11.02 -0.51 1.09
C GLU A 59 9.59 -0.68 1.59
N LEU A 60 9.32 -0.30 2.85
CA LEU A 60 7.96 -0.21 3.39
C LEU A 60 7.07 0.71 2.55
N ILE A 61 7.58 1.90 2.19
CA ILE A 61 6.86 2.82 1.30
C ILE A 61 6.57 2.14 -0.05
N PHE A 62 7.53 1.40 -0.60
CA PHE A 62 7.33 0.69 -1.85
C PHE A 62 6.27 -0.42 -1.74
N CYS A 63 6.22 -1.14 -0.61
CA CYS A 63 5.17 -2.11 -0.32
C CYS A 63 3.77 -1.45 -0.28
N ILE A 64 3.65 -0.22 0.24
CA ILE A 64 2.38 0.53 0.21
C ILE A 64 1.93 0.76 -1.24
N TYR A 65 2.83 1.17 -2.13
CA TYR A 65 2.48 1.37 -3.54
C TYR A 65 1.94 0.09 -4.20
N LEU A 66 2.48 -1.08 -3.83
CA LEU A 66 2.01 -2.37 -4.33
C LEU A 66 0.67 -2.78 -3.69
N LYS A 67 0.47 -2.51 -2.39
CA LYS A 67 -0.80 -2.75 -1.69
C LYS A 67 -1.95 -1.91 -2.25
N LEU A 68 -1.65 -0.71 -2.74
CA LEU A 68 -2.61 0.17 -3.41
C LEU A 68 -2.78 -0.14 -4.91
N ASP A 69 -2.23 -1.27 -5.37
CA ASP A 69 -2.33 -1.77 -6.74
C ASP A 69 -1.81 -0.79 -7.82
N PHE A 70 -0.84 0.07 -7.48
CA PHE A 70 -0.25 0.96 -8.47
C PHE A 70 0.64 0.21 -9.46
N SER A 71 0.43 0.49 -10.74
CA SER A 71 1.24 -0.09 -11.80
C SER A 71 2.68 0.40 -11.75
N THR A 72 3.58 -0.34 -12.38
CA THR A 72 5.00 0.05 -12.50
C THR A 72 5.17 1.43 -13.17
N LYS A 73 4.27 1.80 -14.08
CA LYS A 73 4.27 3.10 -14.76
C LYS A 73 3.82 4.22 -13.82
N GLU A 74 2.74 4.01 -13.06
CA GLU A 74 2.25 5.00 -12.10
C GLU A 74 3.28 5.25 -10.99
N ILE A 75 3.85 4.20 -10.39
CA ILE A 75 4.87 4.36 -9.36
C ILE A 75 6.09 5.12 -9.92
N ALA A 76 6.51 4.81 -11.15
CA ALA A 76 7.60 5.53 -11.82
C ALA A 76 7.31 7.03 -11.97
N ILE A 77 6.07 7.38 -12.34
CA ILE A 77 5.61 8.78 -12.45
C ILE A 77 5.64 9.45 -11.07
N TYR A 78 4.99 8.87 -10.06
CA TYR A 78 4.85 9.48 -8.73
C TYR A 78 6.20 9.65 -8.04
N THR A 79 7.12 8.72 -8.25
CA THR A 79 8.42 8.71 -7.56
C THR A 79 9.57 9.25 -8.41
N PHE A 80 9.28 9.82 -9.59
CA PHE A 80 10.25 10.41 -10.52
C PHE A 80 11.45 9.49 -10.84
N VAL A 81 11.19 8.21 -11.03
CA VAL A 81 12.21 7.20 -11.36
C VAL A 81 11.80 6.39 -12.58
N THR A 82 12.77 5.76 -13.23
CA THR A 82 12.50 5.00 -14.45
C THR A 82 11.66 3.73 -14.17
N PRO A 83 10.79 3.31 -15.09
CA PRO A 83 10.05 2.05 -14.95
C PRO A 83 10.97 0.84 -14.73
N LYS A 84 12.17 0.83 -15.33
CA LYS A 84 13.17 -0.22 -15.12
C LYS A 84 13.69 -0.26 -13.68
N ALA A 85 13.92 0.90 -13.06
CA ALA A 85 14.31 0.98 -11.66
C ALA A 85 13.19 0.44 -10.74
N ILE A 86 11.93 0.76 -11.03
CA ILE A 86 10.77 0.22 -10.32
C ILE A 86 10.68 -1.31 -10.46
N GLN A 87 10.84 -1.85 -11.67
CA GLN A 87 10.84 -3.32 -11.88
C GLN A 87 11.97 -4.01 -11.10
N ASN A 88 13.17 -3.43 -11.09
CA ASN A 88 14.28 -3.95 -10.29
C ASN A 88 13.96 -3.90 -8.79
N ARG A 89 13.25 -2.86 -8.33
CA ARG A 89 12.78 -2.72 -6.94
C ARG A 89 11.75 -3.80 -6.59
N LYS A 90 10.77 -4.07 -7.48
CA LYS A 90 9.81 -5.18 -7.35
C LYS A 90 10.54 -6.52 -7.17
N ASN A 91 11.53 -6.80 -8.02
CA ASN A 91 12.32 -8.03 -7.93
C ASN A 91 13.07 -8.17 -6.60
N ARG A 92 13.61 -7.07 -6.06
CA ARG A 92 14.26 -7.07 -4.73
C ARG A 92 13.26 -7.32 -3.61
N ILE A 93 12.10 -6.68 -3.65
CA ILE A 93 11.04 -6.87 -2.66
C ILE A 93 10.53 -8.30 -2.67
N ARG A 94 10.32 -8.86 -3.87
CA ARG A 94 9.94 -10.27 -4.03
C ARG A 94 10.89 -11.21 -3.29
N LYS A 95 12.20 -11.02 -3.45
CA LYS A 95 13.22 -11.83 -2.77
C LYS A 95 13.21 -11.59 -1.26
N LYS A 96 13.13 -10.34 -0.82
CA LYS A 96 13.12 -9.98 0.61
C LYS A 96 11.91 -10.51 1.38
N LEU A 97 10.77 -10.65 0.71
CA LEU A 97 9.52 -11.16 1.26
C LEU A 97 9.28 -12.63 0.94
N ASN A 98 10.25 -13.30 0.31
CA ASN A 98 10.17 -14.70 -0.08
C ASN A 98 8.91 -15.06 -0.92
N ILE A 99 8.53 -14.18 -1.84
CA ILE A 99 7.36 -14.39 -2.71
C ILE A 99 7.79 -15.29 -3.89
N ALA A 100 7.17 -16.46 -4.03
CA ALA A 100 7.48 -17.47 -5.06
C ALA A 100 7.22 -16.94 -6.48
N SER A 101 8.04 -17.29 -7.48
CA SER A 101 8.07 -16.73 -8.86
C SER A 101 6.79 -16.83 -9.69
N ASP A 102 5.90 -17.73 -9.33
CA ASP A 102 4.59 -17.99 -9.93
C ASP A 102 3.46 -17.17 -9.29
N VAL A 103 3.69 -16.57 -8.12
CA VAL A 103 2.71 -15.74 -7.41
C VAL A 103 2.66 -14.33 -7.98
N ASP A 104 1.46 -13.86 -8.35
CA ASP A 104 1.26 -12.46 -8.69
C ASP A 104 1.53 -11.57 -7.46
N ILE A 105 2.41 -10.59 -7.65
CA ILE A 105 2.86 -9.76 -6.53
C ILE A 105 1.76 -8.87 -5.98
N TYR A 106 0.86 -8.34 -6.82
CA TYR A 106 -0.19 -7.44 -6.39
C TYR A 106 -1.24 -8.21 -5.60
N LYS A 107 -1.65 -9.39 -6.09
CA LYS A 107 -2.51 -10.31 -5.35
C LYS A 107 -1.92 -10.69 -3.99
N TRP A 108 -0.62 -10.98 -3.93
CA TRP A 108 0.05 -11.30 -2.67
C TRP A 108 -0.03 -10.15 -1.67
N PHE A 109 0.14 -8.90 -2.12
CA PHE A 109 -0.02 -7.73 -1.26
C PHE A 109 -1.49 -7.50 -0.85
N ASP A 110 -2.45 -7.79 -1.72
CA ASP A 110 -3.87 -7.67 -1.40
C ASP A 110 -4.30 -8.64 -0.27
N GLU A 111 -3.75 -9.85 -0.28
CA GLU A 111 -4.04 -10.91 0.69
C GLU A 111 -3.22 -10.80 2.01
N LEU A 112 -2.23 -9.89 2.07
CA LEU A 112 -1.40 -9.64 3.26
C LEU A 112 -2.09 -8.71 4.27
#